data_AF-A8BR01-F1
#
_entry.id   AF-A8BR01-F1
#
_cell.length_a   1.000
_cell.length_b   1.000
_cell.length_c   1.000
_cell.angle_alpha   90.00
_cell.angle_beta   90.00
_cell.angle_gamma   90.00
#
_symmetry.space_group_name_H-M   'P 1'
#
loop_
_entity.id
_entity.type
_entity.pdbx_description
1 polymer ?
#
loop_
_entity_poly.entity_id
_entity_poly.type
_entity_poly.pdbx_seq_one_letter_code
_entity_poly.pdbx_strand_id
1 'polypeptide(L)' 'FYPADVIISWRKNGQPVPPHSSAPKMAQPNGDWTYQTVSYLATTPSYGDTY' A
#
# COMPACT_ATOMS: atom_id res chain seq x y z
N PHE A 1 -12.85 -0.35 -2.40
CA PHE A 1 -13.10 -1.08 -1.15
C PHE A 1 -14.12 -0.33 -0.30
N TYR A 2 -14.81 -1.01 0.61
CA TYR A 2 -15.72 -0.43 1.60
C TYR A 2 -15.69 -1.33 2.85
N PRO A 3 -15.64 -0.79 4.09
CA PRO A 3 -15.63 0.64 4.48
C PRO A 3 -14.32 1.36 4.12
N ALA A 4 -14.20 2.65 4.46
CA ALA A 4 -13.04 3.49 4.12
C ALA A 4 -11.74 3.10 4.86
N ASP A 5 -11.83 2.38 5.97
CA ASP A 5 -10.67 1.98 6.77
C ASP A 5 -9.93 0.82 6.09
N VAL A 6 -8.66 1.05 5.74
CA VAL A 6 -7.80 0.03 5.12
C VAL A 6 -6.35 0.19 5.56
N ILE A 7 -5.64 -0.94 5.68
CA ILE A 7 -4.20 -0.99 5.91
C ILE A 7 -3.54 -1.66 4.71
N ILE A 8 -2.55 -1.00 4.12
CA ILE A 8 -1.72 -1.56 3.03
C ILE A 8 -0.28 -1.64 3.52
N SER A 9 0.27 -2.84 3.56
CA SER A 9 1.65 -3.15 3.94
C SER A 9 2.39 -3.87 2.80
N TRP A 10 3.68 -3.60 2.64
CA TRP A 10 4.54 -4.29 1.68
C TRP A 10 5.35 -5.40 2.35
N ARG A 11 5.66 -6.47 1.62
CA ARG A 11 6.56 -7.53 2.08
C ARG A 11 7.57 -7.89 1.00
N LYS A 12 8.85 -7.62 1.22
CA LYS A 12 9.92 -8.08 0.31
C LYS A 12 10.38 -9.47 0.73
N ASN A 13 10.28 -10.45 -0.14
CA ASN A 13 10.69 -11.84 0.12
C ASN A 13 10.08 -12.41 1.41
N GLY A 14 8.79 -12.11 1.63
CA GLY A 14 8.02 -12.52 2.81
C GLY A 14 8.23 -11.66 4.07
N GLN A 15 9.25 -10.79 4.09
CA GLN A 15 9.60 -9.95 5.23
C GLN A 15 8.90 -8.57 5.16
N PRO A 16 8.31 -8.07 6.26
CA PRO A 16 7.67 -6.75 6.28
C PRO A 16 8.62 -5.62 5.89
N VAL A 17 8.16 -4.72 5.01
CA VAL A 17 8.87 -3.48 4.71
C VAL A 17 8.25 -2.34 5.53
N PRO A 18 9.03 -1.62 6.34
CA PRO A 18 8.52 -0.50 7.12
C PRO A 18 8.04 0.63 6.19
N PRO A 19 6.94 1.32 6.54
CA PRO A 19 6.44 2.43 5.74
C PRO A 19 7.48 3.55 5.70
N HIS A 20 7.80 4.02 4.49
CA HIS A 20 8.75 5.12 4.28
C HIS A 20 8.20 6.49 4.70
N SER A 21 6.87 6.65 4.76
CA SER A 21 6.23 7.87 5.22
C SER A 21 5.24 7.59 6.35
N SER A 22 5.21 8.49 7.32
CA SER A 22 4.23 8.49 8.43
C SER A 22 2.89 9.10 8.04
N ALA A 23 2.74 9.58 6.80
CA ALA A 23 1.50 10.16 6.34
C ALA A 23 0.44 9.05 6.18
N PRO A 24 -0.71 9.17 6.85
CA PRO A 24 -1.77 8.18 6.70
C PRO A 24 -2.22 8.13 5.24
N LYS A 25 -2.32 6.91 4.68
CA LYS A 25 -2.90 6.69 3.34
C LYS A 25 -4.37 7.07 3.41
N MET A 26 -4.72 8.24 2.90
CA MET A 26 -6.11 8.68 2.85
C MET A 26 -6.83 7.99 1.69
N ALA A 27 -7.89 7.26 2.04
CA ALA A 27 -8.80 6.69 1.06
C ALA A 27 -9.57 7.81 0.33
N GLN A 28 -9.66 7.71 -0.99
CA GLN A 28 -10.38 8.63 -1.87
C GLN A 28 -11.71 8.01 -2.29
N PRO A 29 -12.82 8.77 -2.32
CA PRO A 29 -14.12 8.26 -2.77
C PRO A 29 -14.15 8.07 -4.29
N ASN A 30 -14.82 7.02 -4.76
CA ASN A 30 -14.97 6.69 -6.19
C ASN A 30 -16.24 7.29 -6.82
N GLY A 31 -17.15 7.84 -6.02
CA GLY A 31 -18.44 8.35 -6.49
C GLY A 31 -19.54 7.27 -6.64
N ASP A 32 -19.24 6.02 -6.29
CA ASP A 32 -20.14 4.86 -6.37
C ASP A 32 -20.32 4.16 -4.99
N TRP A 33 -20.13 4.92 -3.90
CA TRP A 33 -20.11 4.42 -2.51
C TRP A 33 -18.92 3.52 -2.15
N THR A 34 -17.91 3.40 -3.02
CA THR A 34 -16.66 2.72 -2.70
C THR A 34 -15.49 3.71 -2.62
N TYR A 35 -14.37 3.23 -2.08
CA TYR A 35 -13.14 3.98 -1.91
C TYR A 35 -11.95 3.34 -2.65
N GLN A 36 -10.93 4.14 -2.92
CA GLN A 36 -9.64 3.70 -3.47
C GLN A 36 -8.48 4.36 -2.72
N THR A 37 -7.29 3.76 -2.78
CA THR A 37 -6.04 4.37 -2.29
C THR A 37 -4.87 3.76 -3.04
N VAL A 38 -3.75 4.46 -3.09
CA VAL A 38 -2.51 3.98 -3.71
C VAL A 38 -1.41 3.92 -2.66
N SER A 39 -0.54 2.90 -2.76
CA SER A 39 0.71 2.83 -2.01
C SER A 39 1.88 2.71 -2.94
N TYR A 40 2.96 3.42 -2.63
CA TYR A 40 4.23 3.31 -3.34
C TYR A 40 5.27 2.63 -2.44
N LEU A 41 6.15 1.85 -3.05
CA LEU A 41 7.34 1.25 -2.45
C LEU A 41 8.53 1.60 -3.35
N ALA A 42 9.46 2.41 -2.84
CA ALA A 42 10.72 2.64 -3.53
C ALA A 42 11.60 1.40 -3.35
N THR A 43 12.09 0.82 -4.44
CA THR A 43 12.92 -0.39 -4.41
C THR A 43 14.08 -0.32 -5.40
N THR A 44 15.12 -1.10 -5.13
CA THR A 44 16.18 -1.45 -6.07
C THR A 44 15.98 -2.92 -6.44
N PRO A 45 15.38 -3.22 -7.61
CA PRO A 45 15.04 -4.59 -7.99
C PRO A 45 16.27 -5.49 -8.08
N SER A 46 16.16 -6.71 -7.57
CA SER A 46 17.15 -7.77 -7.73
C SER A 46 16.51 -9.04 -8.27
N TYR A 47 17.25 -9.83 -9.05
CA TYR A 47 16.74 -11.10 -9.58
C TYR A 47 16.30 -12.02 -8.43
N GLY A 48 15.08 -12.55 -8.53
CA GLY A 48 14.49 -13.40 -7.50
C GLY A 48 13.71 -12.65 -6.41
N ASP A 49 13.69 -11.31 -6.42
CA ASP A 49 12.84 -10.55 -5.49
C ASP A 49 11.34 -10.80 -5.75
N THR A 50 10.60 -10.90 -4.65
CA THR A 50 9.13 -10.95 -4.58
C THR A 50 8.63 -9.87 -3.63
N TYR A 51 7.48 -9.26 -3.92
CA TYR A 51 6.92 -8.11 -3.20
C TYR A 51 5.44 -8.30 -2.86
#